data_AF-A0A7W6J6C8-F1
#
_entry.id   AF-A0A7W6J6C8-F1
#
_cell.length_a   1.000
_cell.length_b   1.000
_cell.length_c   1.000
_cell.angle_alpha   90.00
_cell.angle_beta   90.00
_cell.angle_gamma   90.00
#
_symmetry.space_group_name_H-M   'P 1'
#
loop_
_entity.id
_entity.type
_entity.pdbx_description
1 polymer ?
#
loop_
_entity_poly.entity_id
_entity_poly.type
_entity_poly.pdbx_seq_one_letter_code
_entity_poly.pdbx_strand_id
1 'polypeptide(L)'
;MARARDFTKARAADRAARQGTDSVVDFGLPGGLTPPRKRPSKADQRAEAAAAVAQVTRLVHCQCGHKAAVTIPTSWRGRSLKCSRCGERCQA
;
A
#
# COMPACT_ATOMS: atom_id res chain seq x y z
N MET A 1 -9.97 10.56 -38.89
CA MET A 1 -9.69 10.56 -37.44
C MET A 1 -8.73 9.42 -37.14
N ALA A 2 -7.49 9.70 -36.73
CA ALA A 2 -6.51 8.64 -36.46
C ALA A 2 -6.91 7.83 -35.22
N ARG A 3 -6.99 6.51 -35.36
CA ARG A 3 -7.36 5.61 -34.26
C ARG A 3 -6.21 5.61 -33.23
N ALA A 4 -6.52 5.88 -31.97
CA ALA A 4 -5.52 5.89 -30.90
C ALA A 4 -4.78 4.53 -30.83
N ARG A 5 -3.47 4.58 -30.62
CA ARG A 5 -2.64 3.37 -30.50
C ARG A 5 -3.07 2.58 -29.26
N ASP A 6 -3.41 1.32 -29.46
CA ASP A 6 -3.85 0.43 -28.37
C ASP A 6 -2.64 -0.10 -27.60
N PHE A 7 -2.53 0.27 -26.32
CA PHE A 7 -1.46 -0.16 -25.40
C PHE A 7 -1.93 -1.22 -24.39
N THR A 8 -3.11 -1.81 -24.57
CA THR A 8 -3.66 -2.82 -23.64
C THR A 8 -2.69 -3.95 -23.37
N LYS A 9 -2.06 -4.50 -24.41
CA LYS A 9 -1.06 -5.59 -24.31
C LYS A 9 0.19 -5.17 -23.53
N ALA A 10 0.72 -3.98 -23.81
CA ALA A 10 1.90 -3.46 -23.11
C ALA A 10 1.61 -3.21 -21.62
N ARG A 11 0.43 -2.65 -21.30
CA ARG A 11 -0.03 -2.44 -19.91
C ARG A 11 -0.27 -3.76 -19.17
N ALA A 12 -0.78 -4.78 -19.85
CA ALA A 12 -1.00 -6.10 -19.26
C ALA A 12 0.34 -6.78 -18.91
N ALA A 13 1.33 -6.71 -19.82
CA ALA A 13 2.67 -7.25 -19.58
C ALA A 13 3.38 -6.54 -18.41
N ASP A 14 3.35 -5.20 -18.38
CA ASP A 14 3.94 -4.42 -17.27
C ASP A 14 3.25 -4.72 -15.92
N ARG A 15 1.92 -4.84 -15.92
CA ARG A 15 1.18 -5.24 -14.71
C ARG A 15 1.61 -6.62 -14.20
N ALA A 16 1.69 -7.61 -15.08
CA ALA A 16 2.11 -8.96 -14.74
C ALA A 16 3.54 -8.98 -14.18
N ALA A 17 4.46 -8.20 -14.75
CA ALA A 17 5.82 -8.08 -14.23
C ALA A 17 5.84 -7.48 -12.80
N ARG A 18 5.09 -6.39 -12.58
CA ARG A 18 5.09 -5.64 -11.30
C ARG A 18 4.32 -6.31 -10.17
N GLN A 19 3.21 -6.96 -10.46
CA GLN A 19 2.30 -7.50 -9.45
C GLN A 19 2.33 -9.03 -9.38
N GLY A 20 2.96 -9.68 -10.37
CA GLY A 20 2.81 -11.10 -10.59
C GLY A 20 1.46 -11.44 -11.21
N THR A 21 1.29 -12.71 -11.57
CA THR A 21 0.01 -13.25 -12.03
C THR A 21 -0.51 -14.28 -11.04
N ASP A 22 -1.79 -14.61 -11.12
CA ASP A 22 -2.26 -15.85 -10.51
C ASP A 22 -1.50 -17.04 -11.12
N SER A 23 -1.33 -18.09 -10.32
CA SER A 23 -0.55 -19.28 -10.66
C SER A 23 -1.03 -19.89 -11.98
N VAL A 24 -0.21 -19.82 -13.03
CA VAL A 24 -0.49 -20.46 -14.34
C VAL A 24 0.08 -21.89 -14.39
N VAL A 25 0.85 -22.31 -13.38
CA VAL A 25 1.39 -23.68 -13.30
C VAL A 25 0.30 -24.74 -13.18
N ASP A 26 -0.86 -24.39 -12.61
CA ASP A 26 -2.03 -25.27 -12.54
C ASP A 26 -2.72 -25.49 -13.90
N PHE A 27 -2.41 -24.64 -14.90
CA PHE A 27 -2.96 -24.72 -16.26
C PHE A 27 -2.02 -25.42 -17.26
N GLY A 28 -0.92 -26.03 -16.79
CA GLY A 28 -0.01 -26.79 -17.65
C GLY A 28 0.75 -25.87 -18.61
N LEU A 29 1.66 -25.05 -18.08
CA LEU A 29 2.60 -24.30 -18.91
C LEU A 29 3.38 -25.27 -19.82
N PRO A 30 3.44 -25.05 -21.15
CA PRO A 30 4.28 -25.85 -22.02
C PRO A 30 5.74 -25.75 -21.53
N GLY A 31 6.41 -26.90 -21.45
CA GLY A 31 7.76 -27.00 -20.91
C GLY A 31 8.74 -26.02 -21.58
N GLY A 32 9.67 -25.48 -20.78
CA GLY A 32 10.70 -24.54 -21.26
C GLY A 32 10.39 -23.05 -21.03
N LEU A 33 9.22 -22.70 -20.50
CA LEU A 33 8.89 -21.33 -20.10
C LEU A 33 9.02 -21.14 -18.59
N THR A 34 9.74 -20.09 -18.17
CA THR A 34 9.75 -19.67 -16.76
C THR A 34 8.36 -19.15 -16.39
N PRO A 35 7.68 -19.73 -15.39
CA PRO A 35 6.38 -19.24 -14.96
C PRO A 35 6.50 -17.79 -14.48
N PRO A 36 5.53 -16.92 -14.78
CA PRO A 36 5.50 -15.57 -14.20
C PRO A 36 5.50 -15.64 -12.68
N ARG A 37 6.06 -14.60 -12.04
CA ARG A 37 6.08 -14.50 -10.57
C ARG A 37 4.66 -14.62 -10.04
N LYS A 38 4.47 -15.49 -9.05
CA LYS A 38 3.18 -15.65 -8.37
C LYS A 38 2.82 -14.38 -7.61
N ARG A 39 1.61 -13.88 -7.85
CA ARG A 39 1.03 -12.77 -7.09
C ARG A 39 0.86 -13.20 -5.62
N PRO A 40 1.24 -12.37 -4.63
CA PRO A 40 0.98 -12.65 -3.22
C PRO A 40 -0.51 -12.89 -2.97
N SER A 41 -0.86 -13.70 -1.97
CA SER A 41 -2.28 -13.94 -1.68
C SER A 41 -2.98 -12.67 -1.23
N LYS A 42 -4.31 -12.65 -1.28
CA LYS A 42 -5.09 -11.53 -0.74
C LYS A 42 -4.84 -11.31 0.76
N ALA A 43 -4.57 -12.38 1.50
CA ALA A 43 -4.22 -12.30 2.92
C ALA A 43 -2.86 -11.63 3.11
N ASP A 44 -1.86 -12.01 2.32
CA ASP A 44 -0.51 -11.43 2.38
C ASP A 44 -0.53 -9.94 2.03
N GLN A 45 -1.27 -9.57 0.97
CA GLN A 45 -1.45 -8.16 0.59
C GLN A 45 -2.12 -7.33 1.69
N ARG A 46 -3.07 -7.92 2.43
CA ARG A 46 -3.70 -7.27 3.58
C ARG A 46 -2.74 -7.12 4.75
N ALA A 47 -1.93 -8.14 5.03
CA ALA A 47 -0.92 -8.10 6.08
C ALA A 47 0.16 -7.05 5.80
N GLU A 48 0.65 -6.98 4.56
CA GLU A 48 1.62 -5.98 4.11
C GLU A 48 1.05 -4.55 4.24
N ALA A 49 -0.21 -4.34 3.82
CA ALA A 49 -0.88 -3.06 3.98
C ALA A 49 -1.05 -2.67 5.46
N ALA A 50 -1.43 -3.61 6.32
CA ALA A 50 -1.57 -3.37 7.76
C ALA A 50 -0.22 -3.02 8.41
N ALA A 51 0.85 -3.72 8.04
CA ALA A 51 2.20 -3.43 8.53
C ALA A 51 2.67 -2.03 8.09
N ALA A 52 2.41 -1.64 6.85
CA ALA A 52 2.73 -0.31 6.35
C ALA A 52 1.95 0.79 7.10
N VAL A 53 0.67 0.57 7.40
CA VAL A 53 -0.14 1.52 8.19
C VAL A 53 0.37 1.61 9.64
N ALA A 54 0.76 0.50 10.23
CA ALA A 54 1.30 0.46 11.59
C ALA A 54 2.61 1.26 11.70
N GLN A 55 3.51 1.18 10.71
CA GLN A 55 4.75 1.95 10.68
C GLN A 55 4.53 3.47 10.66
N VAL A 56 3.39 3.92 10.13
CA VAL A 56 3.04 5.34 9.96
C VAL A 56 2.17 5.85 11.12
N THR A 57 1.53 4.94 11.87
CA THR A 57 0.65 5.29 12.99
C THR A 57 1.45 5.53 14.26
N ARG A 58 1.21 6.68 14.90
CA ARG A 58 1.78 7.04 16.21
C ARG A 58 0.67 7.24 17.23
N LEU A 59 0.96 6.88 18.48
CA LEU A 59 0.11 7.23 19.61
C LEU A 59 0.47 8.63 20.08
N VAL A 60 -0.53 9.51 20.12
CA VAL A 60 -0.35 10.92 20.43
C VAL A 60 -1.14 11.24 21.70
N HIS A 61 -0.49 11.97 22.61
CA HIS A 61 -1.01 12.35 23.92
C HIS A 61 -1.18 13.86 24.03
N CYS A 62 -2.34 14.27 24.55
CA CYS A 62 -2.62 15.65 24.94
C CYS A 62 -2.42 15.83 26.45
N GLN A 63 -2.00 17.02 26.88
CA GLN A 63 -1.95 17.39 28.30
C GLN A 63 -3.34 17.36 28.96
N CYS A 64 -4.38 17.59 28.17
CA CYS A 64 -5.78 17.46 28.55
C CYS A 64 -6.25 16.01 28.80
N GLY A 65 -5.36 15.01 28.69
CA GLY A 65 -5.63 13.60 29.00
C GLY A 65 -6.10 12.73 27.82
N HIS A 66 -6.36 13.33 26.65
CA HIS A 66 -6.78 12.57 25.47
C HIS A 66 -5.61 11.84 24.80
N LYS A 67 -5.93 10.66 24.27
CA LYS A 67 -4.99 9.79 23.54
C LYS A 67 -5.62 9.43 22.20
N ALA A 68 -4.85 9.50 21.13
CA ALA A 68 -5.31 9.12 19.80
C ALA A 68 -4.21 8.37 19.05
N ALA A 69 -4.59 7.31 18.33
CA ALA A 69 -3.72 6.68 17.33
C ALA A 69 -3.94 7.41 16.00
N VAL A 70 -2.89 8.07 15.50
CA VAL A 70 -2.96 8.89 14.29
C VAL A 70 -1.92 8.43 13.30
N THR A 71 -2.33 8.17 12.07
CA THR A 71 -1.44 7.90 10.95
C THR A 71 -0.80 9.22 10.49
N ILE A 72 0.51 9.38 10.72
CA ILE A 72 1.25 10.59 10.36
C ILE A 72 2.01 10.34 9.05
N PRO A 73 1.49 10.76 7.88
CA PRO A 73 2.16 10.54 6.61
C PRO A 73 3.53 11.24 6.58
N THR A 74 4.45 10.76 5.75
CA THR A 74 5.81 11.32 5.63
C THR A 74 5.82 12.84 5.36
N SER A 75 4.84 13.33 4.61
CA SER A 75 4.66 14.77 4.32
C SER A 75 4.37 15.63 5.56
N TRP A 76 3.94 15.02 6.67
CA TRP A 76 3.63 15.69 7.92
C TRP A 76 4.73 15.53 8.98
N ARG A 77 5.86 14.89 8.63
CA ARG A 77 7.03 14.80 9.53
C ARG A 77 7.48 16.20 9.95
N GLY A 78 7.70 16.38 11.26
CA GLY A 78 8.11 17.65 11.85
C GLY A 78 6.98 18.64 12.14
N ARG A 79 5.73 18.34 11.78
CA ARG A 79 4.57 19.17 12.15
C ARG A 79 4.09 18.85 13.56
N SER A 80 3.67 19.88 14.30
CA SER A 80 3.00 19.71 15.60
C SER A 80 1.51 19.44 15.42
N LEU A 81 1.00 18.39 16.05
CA LEU A 81 -0.44 18.12 16.11
C LEU A 81 -1.09 18.98 17.21
N LYS A 82 -2.35 19.37 17.03
CA LYS A 82 -3.14 20.08 18.05
C LYS A 82 -4.33 19.25 18.47
N CYS A 83 -4.69 19.33 19.75
CA CYS A 83 -5.89 18.70 20.27
C CYS A 83 -7.12 19.45 19.75
N SER A 84 -8.11 18.73 19.20
CA SER A 84 -9.38 19.34 18.77
C SER A 84 -10.20 19.89 19.93
N ARG A 85 -9.96 19.42 21.16
CA ARG A 85 -10.73 19.82 22.34
C ARG A 85 -10.16 21.03 23.08
N CYS A 86 -8.85 21.07 23.33
CA CYS A 86 -8.21 22.20 24.04
C CYS A 86 -7.36 23.12 23.14
N GLY A 87 -7.09 22.74 21.89
CA GLY A 87 -6.28 23.54 20.96
C GLY A 87 -4.76 23.53 21.22
N GLU A 88 -4.33 22.93 22.33
CA GLU A 88 -2.91 22.81 22.69
C GLU A 88 -2.17 21.79 21.82
N ARG A 89 -0.84 21.89 21.80
CA ARG A 89 0.02 20.98 21.04
C ARG A 89 0.03 19.61 21.71
N CYS A 90 -0.28 18.58 20.94
CA CYS A 90 -0.13 17.20 21.38
C CYS A 90 1.30 16.71 21.17
N GLN A 91 1.73 15.84 22.08
CA GLN A 91 3.04 15.19 22.04
C GLN A 91 2.86 13.80 21.46
N ALA A 92 3.71 13.42 20.51
CA ALA A 92 3.69 12.14 19.80
C ALA A 92 4.79 11.22 20.28
#